data_AF-A0A314ZEL9-F1
#
_entry.id   AF-A0A314ZEL9-F1
#
_cell.length_a   1.000
_cell.length_b   1.000
_cell.length_c   1.000
_cell.angle_alpha   90.00
_cell.angle_beta   90.00
_cell.angle_gamma   90.00
#
_symmetry.space_group_name_H-M   'P 1'
#
loop_
_entity.id
_entity.type
_entity.pdbx_description
1 polymer ?
#
loop_
_entity_poly.entity_id
_entity_poly.type
_entity_poly.pdbx_seq_one_letter_code
_entity_poly.pdbx_strand_id
1 'polypeptide(L)'
;MIDEADRLLEANFEEEMKQIIKYLPKDRQTALFSATQTKKVEDLVKLSFRKDQKPIYVDVDEGRTKVTNEGLQQGYCIVPSAKRFLLPYILS
;
A
#
# COMPACT_ATOMS: atom_id res chain seq x y z
N MET A 1 8.56 7.99 -6.91
CA MET A 1 8.24 7.15 -5.74
C MET A 1 6.81 6.67 -5.91
N ILE A 2 6.54 5.39 -5.66
CA ILE A 2 5.22 4.77 -5.68
C ILE A 2 4.92 4.33 -4.25
N ASP A 3 3.79 4.73 -3.70
CA ASP A 3 3.37 4.40 -2.33
C ASP A 3 1.99 3.72 -2.35
N GLU A 4 1.69 2.93 -1.32
CA GLU A 4 0.50 2.05 -1.24
C GLU A 4 0.29 1.22 -2.53
N ALA A 5 1.37 0.60 -3.02
CA ALA A 5 1.36 -0.13 -4.28
C ALA A 5 0.34 -1.28 -4.32
N ASP A 6 0.06 -1.91 -3.17
CA ASP A 6 -1.00 -2.89 -3.00
C ASP A 6 -2.40 -2.30 -3.29
N ARG A 7 -2.74 -1.15 -2.69
CA ARG A 7 -4.02 -0.48 -2.95
C ARG A 7 -4.17 -0.03 -4.41
N LEU A 8 -3.09 0.46 -5.01
CA LEU A 8 -3.09 0.86 -6.42
C LEU A 8 -3.44 -0.32 -7.35
N LEU A 9 -2.98 -1.53 -7.01
CA LEU A 9 -3.21 -2.74 -7.80
C LEU A 9 -4.53 -3.45 -7.46
N GLU A 10 -5.05 -3.27 -6.25
CA GLU A 10 -6.42 -3.66 -5.87
C GLU A 10 -7.46 -2.86 -6.63
N ALA A 11 -7.23 -1.56 -6.82
CA ALA A 11 -8.08 -0.68 -7.61
C ALA A 11 -7.98 -0.92 -9.14
N ASN A 12 -7.23 -1.95 -9.57
CA ASN A 12 -6.99 -2.31 -10.97
C ASN A 12 -6.33 -1.22 -11.83
N PHE A 13 -5.56 -0.30 -11.24
CA PHE A 13 -4.83 0.74 -11.98
C PHE A 13 -3.52 0.24 -12.64
N GLU A 14 -3.40 -1.06 -12.88
CA GLU A 14 -2.16 -1.67 -13.37
C GLU A 14 -1.80 -1.14 -14.77
N GLU A 15 -2.80 -0.97 -15.64
CA GLU A 15 -2.58 -0.53 -17.02
C GLU A 15 -2.20 0.95 -17.06
N GLU A 16 -2.86 1.79 -16.25
CA GLU A 16 -2.54 3.19 -16.08
C GLU A 16 -1.12 3.37 -15.55
N MET A 17 -0.73 2.56 -14.54
CA MET A 17 0.63 2.57 -14.00
C MET A 17 1.67 2.20 -15.07
N LYS A 18 1.42 1.18 -15.90
CA LYS A 18 2.29 0.83 -17.03
C LYS A 18 2.46 1.98 -18.01
N GLN A 19 1.38 2.69 -18.35
CA GLN A 19 1.46 3.85 -19.22
C GLN A 19 2.31 4.96 -18.59
N ILE A 20 2.05 5.31 -17.32
CA ILE A 20 2.82 6.35 -16.61
C ILE A 20 4.31 5.99 -16.59
N ILE A 21 4.66 4.76 -16.19
CA ILE A 21 6.03 4.26 -16.13
C ILE A 21 6.74 4.35 -17.49
N LYS A 22 5.99 4.12 -18.59
CA LYS A 22 6.50 4.20 -19.97
C LYS A 22 6.78 5.64 -20.43
N TYR A 23 5.98 6.61 -19.98
CA TYR A 23 6.21 8.03 -20.28
C TYR A 23 7.31 8.67 -19.44
N LEU A 24 7.60 8.10 -18.26
CA LEU A 24 8.66 8.60 -17.40
C LEU A 24 10.06 8.33 -18.00
N PRO A 25 11.03 9.25 -17.79
CA PRO A 25 12.40 9.06 -18.27
C PRO A 25 12.99 7.75 -17.73
N LYS A 26 13.80 7.11 -18.57
CA LYS A 26 14.46 5.84 -18.23
C LYS A 26 15.51 6.02 -17.15
N ASP A 27 16.21 7.15 -17.16
CA ASP A 27 17.16 7.49 -16.11
C ASP A 27 16.43 8.19 -14.96
N ARG A 28 16.11 7.40 -13.94
CA ARG A 28 15.41 7.86 -12.73
C ARG A 28 15.73 6.95 -11.57
N GLN A 29 15.63 7.50 -10.37
CA GLN A 29 15.56 6.71 -9.16
C GLN A 29 14.12 6.23 -8.94
N THR A 30 13.92 4.92 -8.92
CA THR A 30 12.63 4.29 -8.63
C THR A 30 12.63 3.75 -7.21
N ALA A 31 11.61 4.10 -6.44
CA ALA A 31 11.34 3.55 -5.11
C ALA A 31 9.85 3.19 -5.03
N LEU A 32 9.56 1.99 -4.51
CA LEU A 32 8.22 1.43 -4.37
C LEU A 32 8.03 1.02 -2.92
N PHE A 33 6.92 1.48 -2.33
CA PHE A 33 6.51 1.20 -0.97
C PHE A 33 5.14 0.52 -1.01
N SER A 34 5.01 -0.56 -0.24
CA SER A 34 3.79 -1.36 -0.12
C SER A 34 3.68 -1.84 1.31
N ALA A 35 2.46 -1.84 1.86
CA ALA A 35 2.22 -2.39 3.19
C ALA A 35 2.15 -3.92 3.15
N THR A 36 1.68 -4.48 2.03
CA THR A 36 1.58 -5.92 1.81
C THR A 36 2.39 -6.37 0.59
N GLN A 37 2.91 -7.58 0.66
CA GLN A 37 3.59 -8.23 -0.44
C GLN A 37 2.61 -9.17 -1.15
N THR A 38 2.27 -8.86 -2.40
CA THR A 38 1.40 -9.70 -3.24
C THR A 38 2.08 -9.98 -4.58
N LYS A 39 1.64 -11.03 -5.30
CA LYS A 39 2.16 -11.34 -6.65
C LYS A 39 2.03 -10.16 -7.62
N LYS A 40 0.94 -9.38 -7.51
CA LYS A 40 0.75 -8.19 -8.34
C LYS A 40 1.82 -7.12 -8.05
N VAL A 41 2.18 -6.93 -6.77
CA VAL A 41 3.24 -5.98 -6.37
C VAL A 41 4.59 -6.43 -6.94
N GLU A 42 4.91 -7.73 -6.91
CA GLU A 42 6.12 -8.26 -7.54
C GLU A 42 6.18 -8.00 -9.05
N ASP A 43 5.05 -8.14 -9.75
CA ASP A 43 4.98 -7.87 -11.17
C ASP A 43 5.11 -6.37 -11.47
N LEU A 44 4.56 -5.51 -10.62
CA LEU A 44 4.77 -4.06 -10.70
C LEU A 44 6.23 -3.66 -10.49
N VAL A 45 6.96 -4.34 -9.59
CA VAL A 45 8.41 -4.15 -9.42
C VAL A 45 9.14 -4.51 -10.71
N LYS A 46 8.84 -5.65 -11.35
CA LYS A 46 9.48 -6.04 -12.62
C LYS A 46 9.22 -5.04 -13.76
N LEU A 47 8.07 -4.36 -13.74
CA LEU A 47 7.69 -3.34 -14.72
C LEU A 47 8.33 -1.97 -14.44
N SER A 48 8.43 -1.59 -13.17
CA SER A 48 8.83 -0.25 -12.74
C SER A 48 10.35 -0.06 -12.71
N PHE A 49 11.08 -1.13 -12.42
CA PHE A 49 12.54 -1.12 -12.29
C PHE A 49 13.21 -1.54 -13.62
N ARG A 50 14.40 -0.98 -13.87
CA ARG A 50 15.15 -1.30 -15.08
C ARG A 50 15.87 -2.63 -14.92
N LYS A 51 16.07 -3.36 -16.03
CA LYS A 51 16.77 -4.65 -16.02
C LYS A 51 18.23 -4.56 -15.54
N ASP A 52 18.86 -3.40 -15.69
CA ASP A 52 20.22 -3.07 -15.28
C ASP A 52 20.33 -2.62 -13.82
N GLN A 53 19.22 -2.33 -13.15
CA GLN A 53 19.19 -1.95 -11.73
C GLN A 53 18.55 -3.07 -10.90
N LYS A 54 19.37 -3.73 -10.09
CA LYS A 54 18.87 -4.70 -9.11
C LYS A 54 18.24 -3.92 -7.94
N PRO A 55 16.92 -4.01 -7.68
CA PRO A 55 16.31 -3.35 -6.54
C PRO A 55 16.83 -4.00 -5.25
N ILE A 56 16.99 -3.18 -4.22
CA ILE A 56 17.20 -3.66 -2.85
C ILE A 56 15.81 -3.95 -2.28
N TYR A 57 15.55 -5.23 -1.97
CA TYR A 57 14.32 -5.65 -1.31
C TYR A 57 14.53 -5.59 0.20
N VAL A 58 13.59 -4.96 0.90
CA VAL A 58 13.59 -4.84 2.36
C VAL A 58 12.20 -5.22 2.84
N ASP A 59 12.14 -6.27 3.65
CA ASP A 59 10.91 -6.76 4.27
C ASP A 59 11.15 -6.90 5.77
N VAL A 60 10.22 -6.36 6.56
CA VAL A 60 10.31 -6.32 8.02
C VAL A 60 9.56 -7.52 8.64
N ASP A 61 8.81 -8.26 7.83
CA ASP A 61 7.90 -9.32 8.27
C ASP A 61 8.37 -10.74 7.89
N GLU A 62 9.60 -10.90 7.38
CA GLU A 62 10.22 -12.21 7.15
C GLU A 62 10.25 -13.04 8.44
N GLY A 63 9.22 -13.88 8.64
CA GLY A 63 9.08 -14.77 9.79
C GLY A 63 7.88 -14.52 10.71
N ARG A 64 7.04 -13.52 10.45
CA ARG A 64 5.85 -13.25 11.27
C ARG A 64 4.62 -13.97 10.71
N THR A 65 4.12 -14.96 11.44
CA THR A 65 2.98 -15.82 11.05
C THR A 65 1.63 -15.33 11.60
N LYS A 66 1.61 -14.29 12.43
CA LYS A 66 0.39 -13.74 13.04
C LYS A 66 0.25 -12.24 12.77
N VAL A 67 -0.76 -11.88 11.96
CA VAL A 67 -1.13 -10.49 11.61
C VAL A 67 -2.02 -9.85 12.69
N THR A 68 -2.66 -10.67 13.53
CA THR A 68 -3.52 -10.19 14.60
C THR A 68 -2.71 -9.81 15.84
N ASN A 69 -2.58 -8.51 16.09
CA ASN A 69 -2.19 -8.01 17.41
C ASN A 69 -3.25 -8.46 18.42
N GLU A 70 -2.97 -9.51 19.19
CA GLU A 70 -3.87 -10.05 20.22
C GLU A 70 -4.26 -9.00 21.28
N GLY A 71 -3.53 -7.88 21.36
CA GLY A 71 -3.82 -6.73 22.22
C GLY A 71 -4.67 -5.61 21.60
N LEU A 72 -5.11 -5.71 20.34
CA LEU A 72 -5.88 -4.65 19.68
C LEU A 72 -7.36 -4.72 20.07
N GLN A 73 -7.79 -3.86 20.99
CA GLN A 73 -9.21 -3.69 21.33
C GLN A 73 -9.90 -2.79 20.29
N GLN A 74 -10.78 -3.37 19.49
CA GLN A 74 -11.60 -2.63 18.50
C GLN A 74 -13.02 -2.47 19.03
N GLY A 75 -13.49 -1.23 19.14
CA GLY A 75 -14.86 -0.89 19.50
C GLY A 75 -15.60 -0.20 18.35
N TYR A 76 -16.93 -0.25 18.35
CA TYR A 76 -17.77 0.54 17.45
C TYR A 76 -18.94 1.16 18.21
N CYS A 77 -19.46 2.29 17.72
CA CYS A 77 -20.64 2.95 18.25
C CYS A 77 -21.58 3.30 17.10
N ILE A 78 -22.88 3.01 17.25
CA ILE A 78 -23.92 3.38 16.29
C ILE A 78 -24.50 4.72 16.71
N VAL A 79 -24.32 5.75 15.89
CA VAL A 79 -24.75 7.12 16.20
C VAL A 79 -25.79 7.60 15.19
N PRO A 80 -26.99 8.02 15.64
CA PRO A 80 -27.99 8.65 14.77
C PRO A 80 -27.41 9.89 14.07
N SER A 81 -27.77 10.11 12.79
CA SER A 81 -27.18 11.16 11.94
C SER A 81 -27.09 12.54 12.61
N ALA A 82 -28.14 12.94 13.34
CA ALA A 82 -28.20 14.24 14.04
C ALA A 82 -27.14 14.44 15.14
N LYS A 83 -26.52 13.37 15.64
CA LYS A 83 -25.52 13.41 16.73
C LYS A 83 -24.11 13.06 16.26
N ARG A 84 -23.89 12.86 14.95
CA ARG A 84 -22.60 12.43 14.40
C ARG A 84 -21.46 13.42 14.70
N PHE A 85 -21.75 14.71 14.80
CA PHE A 85 -20.76 15.75 15.15
C PHE A 85 -20.36 15.78 16.63
N LEU A 86 -21.11 15.10 17.51
CA LEU A 86 -20.80 15.02 18.95
C LEU A 86 -19.85 13.86 19.28
N LEU A 87 -19.61 12.93 18.34
CA LEU A 87 -18.73 11.78 18.52
C LEU A 87 -17.34 12.11 19.11
N PRO A 88 -16.63 13.17 18.66
CA PRO A 88 -15.34 13.54 19.25
C PRO A 88 -15.41 13.86 20.75
N TYR A 89 -16.55 14.35 21.23
CA TYR A 89 -16.78 14.71 22.64
C TYR A 89 -17.25 13.53 23.50
N ILE A 90 -17.72 12.44 22.89
CA ILE A 90 -18.23 11.25 23.59
C ILE A 90 -17.14 10.18 23.72
N LEU A 91 -16.14 10.20 22.84
CA LEU A 91 -15.04 9.24 22.79
C LEU A 91 -13.70 9.80 23.31
N SER A 92 -13.69 11.02 23.88
CA SER A 92 -12.56 11.58 24.63
C SER A 92 -12.70 11.31 26.13
#